data_AF-A0A848ZAK6-F1
#
_entry.id   AF-A0A848ZAK6-F1
#
_cell.length_a   1.000
_cell.length_b   1.000
_cell.length_c   1.000
_cell.angle_alpha   90.00
_cell.angle_beta   90.00
_cell.angle_gamma   90.00
#
_symmetry.space_group_name_H-M   'P 1'
#
loop_
_entity.id
_entity.type
_entity.pdbx_description
1 polymer ?
#
loop_
_entity_poly.entity_id
_entity_poly.type
_entity_poly.pdbx_seq_one_letter_code
_entity_poly.pdbx_strand_id
1 'polypeptide(L)'
;MPKSDFPSVKMAGANRVLNARNDPPDIRDRYYEPALIQLQSEVDYRDPALVLDQGQEGACTGFGLAAVINLLNAKRGRGDFRASMRMLYEVARKHDEWPGEDYAGS
;
A
#
# COMPACT_ATOMS: atom_id res chain seq x y z
N MET A 1 -15.99 12.96 -7.31
CA MET A 1 -16.38 11.98 -8.34
C MET A 1 -17.14 10.86 -7.66
N PRO A 2 -18.38 10.55 -8.09
CA PRO A 2 -19.14 9.41 -7.60
C PRO A 2 -18.44 8.08 -7.96
N LYS A 3 -18.70 7.01 -7.19
CA LYS A 3 -18.11 5.66 -7.39
C LYS A 3 -18.29 5.07 -8.80
N SER A 4 -19.24 5.60 -9.59
CA SER A 4 -19.61 5.09 -10.93
C SER A 4 -18.57 5.33 -12.03
N ASP A 5 -17.60 6.22 -11.82
CA ASP A 5 -16.72 6.70 -12.90
C ASP A 5 -15.35 5.99 -12.95
N PHE A 6 -15.08 5.08 -12.02
CA PHE A 6 -13.80 4.37 -11.99
C PHE A 6 -13.79 3.21 -13.00
N PRO A 7 -12.73 3.07 -13.81
CA PRO A 7 -12.60 1.94 -14.72
C PRO A 7 -12.46 0.63 -13.92
N SER A 8 -12.99 -0.46 -14.48
CA SER A 8 -12.87 -1.80 -13.90
C SER A 8 -12.17 -2.76 -14.85
N VAL A 9 -11.38 -3.67 -14.31
CA VAL A 9 -10.60 -4.67 -15.06
C VAL A 9 -10.81 -6.05 -14.44
N LYS A 10 -10.94 -7.08 -15.27
CA LYS A 10 -11.00 -8.47 -14.81
C LYS A 10 -9.59 -9.00 -14.57
N MET A 11 -9.24 -9.27 -13.31
CA MET A 11 -7.91 -9.74 -12.92
C MET A 11 -8.03 -10.83 -11.86
N ALA A 12 -7.23 -11.89 -11.99
CA ALA A 12 -7.21 -13.05 -11.07
C ALA A 12 -8.63 -13.63 -10.79
N GLY A 13 -9.48 -13.68 -11.80
CA GLY A 13 -10.84 -14.24 -11.69
C GLY A 13 -11.91 -13.31 -11.11
N ALA A 14 -11.56 -12.08 -10.71
CA ALA A 14 -12.50 -11.10 -10.14
C ALA A 14 -12.50 -9.78 -10.93
N ASN A 15 -13.60 -9.03 -10.87
CA ASN A 15 -13.64 -7.64 -11.34
C ASN A 15 -13.01 -6.74 -10.28
N ARG A 16 -12.00 -5.97 -10.68
CA ARG A 16 -11.25 -5.03 -9.82
C ARG A 16 -11.55 -3.62 -10.27
N VAL A 17 -11.88 -2.73 -9.33
CA VAL A 17 -12.04 -1.30 -9.59
C VAL A 17 -10.67 -0.63 -9.50
N LEU A 18 -10.34 0.25 -10.45
CA LEU A 18 -9.10 1.01 -10.46
C LEU A 18 -9.37 2.43 -9.92
N ASN A 19 -9.32 2.57 -8.60
CA ASN A 19 -9.66 3.79 -7.88
C ASN A 19 -8.48 4.44 -7.14
N ALA A 20 -7.25 4.01 -7.41
CA ALA A 20 -6.05 4.68 -6.93
C ALA A 20 -6.03 6.14 -7.42
N ARG A 21 -5.76 7.07 -6.50
CA ARG A 21 -5.68 8.50 -6.77
C ARG A 21 -4.28 9.01 -6.48
N ASN A 22 -3.91 10.09 -7.13
CA ASN A 22 -2.67 10.79 -6.81
C ASN A 22 -2.82 11.49 -5.45
N ASP A 23 -1.77 11.45 -4.64
CA ASP A 23 -1.75 12.17 -3.37
C ASP A 23 -1.76 13.69 -3.62
N PRO A 24 -2.46 14.47 -2.78
CA PRO A 24 -2.35 15.93 -2.79
C PRO A 24 -0.89 16.34 -2.49
N PRO A 25 -0.33 17.33 -3.21
CA PRO A 25 1.03 17.78 -2.93
C PRO A 25 1.12 18.43 -1.53
N ASP A 26 2.09 18.02 -0.72
CA ASP A 26 2.42 18.64 0.57
C ASP A 26 3.87 19.13 0.56
N ILE A 27 4.07 20.43 0.84
CA ILE A 27 5.41 21.04 0.88
C ILE A 27 6.30 20.48 2.00
N ARG A 28 5.72 19.74 2.95
CA ARG A 28 6.42 19.09 4.07
C ARG A 28 6.91 17.69 3.70
N ASP A 29 6.54 17.17 2.54
CA ASP A 29 7.00 15.88 2.06
C ASP A 29 8.52 15.86 1.98
N ARG A 30 9.12 14.81 2.58
CA ARG A 30 10.56 14.65 2.58
C ARG A 30 11.02 14.03 1.26
N TYR A 31 11.97 14.67 0.60
CA TYR A 31 12.67 14.04 -0.50
C TYR A 31 13.49 12.84 0.01
N TYR A 32 13.42 11.73 -0.72
CA TYR A 32 14.32 10.61 -0.50
C TYR A 32 15.73 11.01 -0.93
N GLU A 33 16.68 10.96 0.00
CA GLU A 33 18.10 11.22 -0.25
C GLU A 33 18.85 9.89 -0.38
N PRO A 34 19.16 9.44 -1.61
CA PRO A 34 19.87 8.18 -1.81
C PRO A 34 21.33 8.30 -1.36
N ALA A 35 21.87 7.21 -0.81
CA ALA A 35 23.30 7.11 -0.55
C ALA A 35 24.09 7.02 -1.88
N LEU A 36 25.24 7.71 -1.95
CA LEU A 36 26.16 7.63 -3.10
C LEU A 36 26.98 6.34 -3.04
N ILE A 37 26.30 5.22 -3.27
CA ILE A 37 26.89 3.88 -3.25
C ILE A 37 26.82 3.23 -4.63
N GLN A 38 27.74 2.31 -4.89
CA GLN A 38 27.65 1.46 -6.08
C GLN A 38 26.41 0.57 -5.97
N LEU A 39 25.54 0.64 -6.97
CA LEU A 39 24.35 -0.21 -7.02
C LEU A 39 24.73 -1.65 -7.33
N GLN A 40 23.96 -2.58 -6.74
CA GLN A 40 24.00 -3.98 -7.14
C GLN A 40 23.42 -4.13 -8.55
N SER A 41 23.91 -5.08 -9.32
CA SER A 41 23.38 -5.38 -10.65
C SER A 41 21.94 -5.90 -10.62
N GLU A 42 21.55 -6.52 -9.51
CA GLU A 42 20.21 -7.05 -9.26
C GLU A 42 19.90 -6.96 -7.77
N VAL A 43 18.62 -6.75 -7.44
CA VAL A 43 18.10 -6.78 -6.09
C VAL A 43 16.80 -7.58 -6.11
N ASP A 44 16.76 -8.67 -5.34
CA ASP A 44 15.56 -9.50 -5.20
C ASP A 44 15.02 -9.42 -3.77
N TYR A 45 13.82 -8.86 -3.61
CA TYR A 45 13.08 -8.82 -2.35
C TYR A 45 11.78 -9.63 -2.41
N ARG A 46 11.63 -10.51 -3.40
CA ARG A 46 10.45 -11.36 -3.50
C ARG A 46 10.48 -12.39 -2.39
N ASP A 47 9.49 -12.31 -1.52
CA ASP A 47 9.21 -13.31 -0.50
C ASP A 47 7.72 -13.67 -0.56
N PRO A 48 7.38 -14.89 -1.01
CA PRO A 48 6.00 -15.36 -1.03
C PRO A 48 5.29 -15.25 0.32
N ALA A 49 6.02 -15.33 1.45
CA ALA A 49 5.46 -15.19 2.79
C ALA A 49 5.03 -13.75 3.14
N LEU A 50 5.43 -12.77 2.33
CA LEU A 50 5.02 -11.36 2.46
C LEU A 50 3.83 -10.99 1.57
N VAL A 51 3.38 -11.91 0.70
CA VAL A 51 2.19 -11.70 -0.14
C VAL A 51 0.94 -11.89 0.70
N LEU A 52 0.03 -10.91 0.63
CA LEU A 52 -1.19 -10.83 1.42
C LEU A 52 -2.40 -10.75 0.49
N ASP A 53 -3.59 -11.16 0.97
CA ASP A 53 -4.83 -11.14 0.19
C ASP A 53 -5.84 -10.12 0.77
N GLN A 54 -6.05 -9.01 0.04
CA GLN A 54 -7.01 -7.97 0.39
C GLN A 54 -8.46 -8.33 0.00
N GLY A 55 -8.68 -9.45 -0.69
CA GLY A 55 -10.00 -9.84 -1.18
C GLY A 55 -10.56 -8.80 -2.15
N GLN A 56 -11.80 -8.35 -1.89
CA GLN A 56 -12.52 -7.37 -2.72
C GLN A 56 -12.51 -5.94 -2.13
N GLU A 57 -11.88 -5.75 -0.98
CA GLU A 57 -11.78 -4.44 -0.34
C GLU A 57 -10.65 -3.63 -0.97
N GLY A 58 -10.85 -2.33 -1.22
CA GLY A 58 -9.77 -1.45 -1.68
C GLY A 58 -8.84 -1.02 -0.55
N ALA A 59 -8.39 -1.97 0.27
CA ALA A 59 -7.44 -1.72 1.34
C ALA A 59 -5.98 -1.78 0.85
N CYS A 60 -5.72 -1.56 -0.45
CA CYS A 60 -4.42 -1.90 -1.04
C CYS A 60 -3.26 -1.13 -0.38
N THR A 61 -3.50 0.14 0.01
CA THR A 61 -2.54 0.98 0.73
C THR A 61 -2.13 0.36 2.07
N GLY A 62 -3.09 -0.16 2.84
CA GLY A 62 -2.84 -0.82 4.13
C GLY A 62 -2.07 -2.13 3.99
N PHE A 63 -2.38 -2.90 2.96
CA PHE A 63 -1.69 -4.15 2.63
C PHE A 63 -0.25 -3.91 2.14
N GLY A 64 -0.07 -2.95 1.23
CA GLY A 64 1.25 -2.55 0.72
C GLY A 64 2.15 -2.02 1.83
N LEU A 65 1.64 -1.13 2.70
CA LEU A 65 2.40 -0.61 3.84
C LEU A 65 2.80 -1.73 4.82
N ALA A 66 1.89 -2.67 5.09
CA ALA A 66 2.20 -3.79 5.96
C ALA A 66 3.32 -4.70 5.40
N ALA A 67 3.32 -4.94 4.08
CA ALA A 67 4.37 -5.69 3.42
C ALA A 67 5.75 -5.01 3.56
N VAL A 68 5.81 -3.67 3.39
CA VAL A 68 7.03 -2.89 3.60
C VAL A 68 7.50 -2.97 5.06
N ILE A 69 6.62 -2.80 6.04
CA ILE A 69 6.96 -2.90 7.46
C ILE A 69 7.51 -4.30 7.79
N ASN A 70 6.89 -5.36 7.27
CA ASN A 70 7.33 -6.73 7.47
C ASN A 70 8.71 -6.97 6.84
N LEU A 71 8.93 -6.52 5.59
CA LEU A 71 10.23 -6.62 4.91
C LEU A 71 11.34 -5.92 5.71
N LEU A 72 11.08 -4.71 6.20
CA LEU A 72 12.06 -3.95 6.98
C LEU A 72 12.36 -4.61 8.34
N ASN A 73 11.38 -5.22 9.00
CA ASN A 73 11.60 -5.97 10.24
C ASN A 73 12.38 -7.27 9.98
N ALA A 74 12.07 -7.99 8.89
CA ALA A 74 12.83 -9.18 8.49
C ALA A 74 14.32 -8.83 8.26
N LYS A 75 14.62 -7.74 7.54
CA LYS A 75 16.00 -7.24 7.35
C LYS A 75 16.72 -6.86 8.65
N ARG A 76 15.98 -6.57 9.72
CA ARG A 76 16.51 -6.27 11.07
C ARG A 76 16.61 -7.52 11.97
N GLY A 77 16.35 -8.72 11.44
CA GLY A 77 16.38 -9.97 12.20
C GLY A 77 15.09 -10.27 12.97
N ARG A 78 14.00 -9.54 12.72
CA ARG A 78 12.66 -9.74 13.33
C ARG A 78 11.69 -10.38 12.34
N GLY A 79 12.04 -11.55 11.82
CA GLY A 79 11.28 -12.24 10.76
C GLY A 79 9.92 -12.80 11.20
N ASP A 80 9.68 -12.89 12.50
CA ASP A 80 8.41 -13.29 13.13
C ASP A 80 7.38 -12.16 13.19
N PHE A 81 7.83 -10.90 13.06
CA PHE A 81 6.96 -9.73 13.12
C PHE A 81 5.94 -9.71 11.98
N ARG A 82 4.68 -9.44 12.30
CA ARG A 82 3.60 -9.23 11.33
C ARG A 82 2.82 -7.97 11.67
N ALA A 83 2.90 -6.95 10.81
CA ALA A 83 2.06 -5.77 10.88
C ALA A 83 0.58 -6.14 10.68
N SER A 84 -0.34 -5.42 11.33
CA SER A 84 -1.77 -5.60 11.09
C SER A 84 -2.24 -4.70 9.94
N MET A 85 -2.52 -5.29 8.79
CA MET A 85 -3.04 -4.58 7.60
C MET A 85 -4.35 -3.87 7.91
N ARG A 86 -5.22 -4.55 8.67
CA ARG A 86 -6.52 -4.00 9.09
C ARG A 86 -6.33 -2.76 9.95
N MET A 87 -5.44 -2.81 10.93
CA MET A 87 -5.17 -1.65 11.78
C MET A 87 -4.62 -0.48 10.95
N LEU A 88 -3.66 -0.73 10.06
CA LEU A 88 -3.07 0.31 9.21
C LEU A 88 -4.13 0.99 8.32
N TYR A 89 -5.00 0.20 7.69
CA TYR A 89 -6.06 0.72 6.83
C TYR A 89 -7.14 1.49 7.62
N GLU A 90 -7.65 0.92 8.72
CA GLU A 90 -8.74 1.51 9.50
C GLU A 90 -8.31 2.80 10.22
N VAL A 91 -7.08 2.83 10.74
CA VAL A 91 -6.53 4.03 11.39
C VAL A 91 -6.29 5.12 10.36
N ALA A 92 -5.73 4.79 9.19
CA ALA A 92 -5.57 5.75 8.10
C ALA A 92 -6.93 6.34 7.68
N ARG A 93 -7.92 5.49 7.42
CA ARG A 93 -9.28 5.91 7.06
C ARG A 93 -9.93 6.80 8.12
N LYS A 94 -9.74 6.50 9.41
CA LYS A 94 -10.28 7.31 10.51
C LYS A 94 -9.70 8.73 10.56
N HIS A 95 -8.43 8.87 10.19
CA HIS A 95 -7.70 10.13 10.21
C HIS A 95 -7.67 10.82 8.83
N ASP A 96 -8.43 10.29 7.87
CA ASP A 96 -8.54 10.83 6.53
C ASP A 96 -9.56 11.97 6.55
N GLU A 97 -9.08 13.23 6.57
CA GLU A 97 -9.93 14.42 6.80
C GLU A 97 -10.58 14.97 5.50
N TRP A 98 -10.52 14.24 4.38
CA TRP A 98 -10.95 14.76 3.08
C TRP A 98 -12.45 14.54 2.79
N PRO A 99 -13.20 15.59 2.38
CA PRO A 99 -14.60 15.46 1.99
C PRO A 99 -14.76 14.59 0.74
N GLY A 100 -15.59 13.55 0.82
CA GLY A 100 -15.90 12.64 -0.28
C GLY A 100 -15.69 11.17 0.04
N GLU A 101 -16.17 10.71 1.21
CA GLU A 101 -16.02 9.38 1.84
C GLU A 101 -16.56 8.18 1.03
N ASP A 102 -16.96 8.41 -0.22
CA ASP A 102 -17.42 7.38 -1.15
C ASP A 102 -16.25 6.66 -1.86
N TYR A 103 -15.05 6.58 -1.30
CA TYR A 103 -14.02 5.69 -1.83
C TYR A 103 -13.86 4.47 -0.91
N ALA A 104 -13.90 3.28 -1.52
CA ALA A 104 -13.51 2.06 -0.84
C ALA A 104 -11.98 1.96 -0.91
N GLY A 105 -11.29 2.86 -0.20
CA GLY A 105 -9.83 2.99 -0.18
C GLY A 105 -9.17 3.27 -1.55
N SER A 106 -7.85 3.08 -1.63
CA SER A 106 -6.99 3.33 -2.80
C SER A 106 -6.56 2.01 -3.44
#